data_AF-A0A7S0D1J2-F1
#
_entry.id   AF-A0A7S0D1J2-F1
#
_cell.length_a   1.000
_cell.length_b   1.000
_cell.length_c   1.000
_cell.angle_alpha   90.00
_cell.angle_beta   90.00
_cell.angle_gamma   90.00
#
_symmetry.space_group_name_H-M   'P 1'
#
loop_
_entity.id
_entity.type
_entity.pdbx_description
1 polymer ?
#
loop_
_entity_poly.entity_id
_entity_poly.type
_entity_poly.pdbx_seq_one_letter_code
_entity_poly.pdbx_strand_id
1 'polypeptide(L)'
;AIREVLPAKGGDGLLRYLEENELMLTGGTVGSFFQACKRLGHSVEISERCWLGPVTRALQTANSTPRDLSQALQGLSVLRGWSEEGKSAIAGVLARKIQVTDGKWCIRDICIAFGGVRVLRDTSETRRVVKELSERLVETPDSIDGRAVGTILLGIQNLGESPEVERLFQSLQASIQANRPSLNHQEVGNALYGLRSISEISEDLENLLESLGELLEDFHGELTSQEIGNAFYGLKGFSNMTPGVERVLSSLNNFLLSTGKPLSAQAISNSLYGLQDLLGDTRPLHPLLTQTLNQFSKAIEECTDTFTPQAIANSLYALRLAENATDVVDPILMALAEKLRKSTDREEFSGQGFGMSLYALHRLENSNGLRAVARAVAERVIPRVKGR
;
A
#
# COMPACT_ATOMS: atom_id res chain seq x y z
N ALA A 1 16.61 17.12 28.67
CA ALA A 1 17.32 16.09 27.87
C ALA A 1 16.85 16.03 26.41
N ILE A 2 15.80 15.26 26.03
CA ILE A 2 15.42 15.03 24.61
C ILE A 2 15.26 16.34 23.81
N ARG A 3 14.58 17.35 24.36
CA ARG A 3 14.29 18.61 23.64
C ARG A 3 15.51 19.51 23.44
N GLU A 4 16.51 19.42 24.33
CA GLU A 4 17.61 20.38 24.39
C GLU A 4 18.92 19.78 23.88
N VAL A 5 19.18 18.52 24.23
CA VAL A 5 20.46 17.85 23.95
C VAL A 5 20.44 17.19 22.58
N LEU A 6 19.33 16.58 22.18
CA LEU A 6 19.23 15.88 20.89
C LEU A 6 19.49 16.81 19.69
N PRO A 7 18.92 18.04 19.62
CA PRO A 7 19.21 18.95 18.51
C PRO A 7 20.65 19.47 18.53
N ALA A 8 21.24 19.62 19.71
CA ALA A 8 22.55 20.23 19.88
C ALA A 8 23.71 19.24 19.71
N LYS A 9 23.53 17.99 20.13
CA LYS A 9 24.61 16.99 20.22
C LYS A 9 24.31 15.67 19.49
N GLY A 10 23.17 15.58 18.79
CA GLY A 10 22.77 14.37 18.06
C GLY A 10 22.43 13.18 18.96
N GLY A 11 22.22 12.01 18.34
CA GLY A 11 21.88 10.77 19.06
C GLY A 11 22.96 10.37 20.06
N ASP A 12 24.21 10.25 19.63
CA ASP A 12 25.30 9.83 20.51
C ASP A 12 25.57 10.81 21.66
N GLY A 13 25.37 12.10 21.41
CA GLY A 13 25.50 13.13 22.44
C GLY A 13 24.37 13.11 23.46
N LEU A 14 23.14 12.80 23.03
CA LEU A 14 22.03 12.56 23.95
C LEU A 14 22.31 11.32 24.80
N LEU A 15 22.79 10.23 24.20
CA LEU A 15 23.06 9.00 24.93
C LEU A 15 24.12 9.21 26.02
N ARG A 16 25.24 9.85 25.69
CA ARG A 16 26.28 10.25 26.67
C ARG A 16 25.73 11.15 27.77
N TYR A 17 24.91 12.15 27.42
CA TYR A 17 24.30 13.02 28.42
C TYR A 17 23.38 12.25 29.38
N LEU A 18 22.62 11.27 28.88
CA LEU A 18 21.78 10.43 29.73
C LEU A 18 22.64 9.61 30.69
N GLU A 19 23.73 9.00 30.20
CA GLU A 19 24.68 8.24 31.02
C GLU A 19 25.38 9.09 32.09
N GLU A 20 25.91 10.26 31.72
CA GLU A 20 26.61 11.20 32.62
C GLU A 20 25.73 11.73 33.76
N ASN A 21 24.42 11.81 33.53
CA ASN A 21 23.45 12.35 34.49
C ASN A 21 22.60 11.26 35.15
N GLU A 22 22.95 9.97 34.98
CA GLU A 22 22.21 8.82 35.50
C GLU A 22 20.71 8.82 35.12
N LEU A 23 20.41 9.36 33.93
CA LEU A 23 19.06 9.40 33.36
C LEU A 23 18.85 8.22 32.43
N MET A 24 17.61 7.73 32.35
CA MET A 24 17.23 6.70 31.40
C MET A 24 15.97 7.07 30.63
N LEU A 25 15.87 6.59 29.39
CA LEU A 25 14.58 6.57 28.71
C LEU A 25 13.63 5.63 29.46
N THR A 26 12.38 6.05 29.58
CA THR A 26 11.25 5.23 30.03
C THR A 26 10.31 4.97 28.87
N GLY A 27 9.40 4.00 29.01
CA GLY A 27 8.42 3.68 27.98
C GLY A 27 7.61 4.89 27.53
N GLY A 28 7.22 5.77 28.47
CA GLY A 28 6.52 7.03 28.18
C GLY A 28 7.35 8.07 27.42
N THR A 29 8.68 7.97 27.45
CA THR A 29 9.56 8.94 26.76
C THR A 29 10.03 8.48 25.38
N VAL A 30 9.92 7.18 25.05
CA VAL A 30 10.39 6.64 23.76
C VAL A 30 9.64 7.26 22.59
N GLY A 31 8.31 7.39 22.70
CA GLY A 31 7.50 8.09 21.69
C GLY A 31 7.96 9.54 21.50
N SER A 32 8.19 10.26 22.61
CA SER A 32 8.69 11.64 22.57
C SER A 32 10.08 11.76 21.95
N PHE A 33 10.96 10.80 22.21
CA PHE A 33 12.29 10.69 21.60
C PHE A 33 12.17 10.55 20.08
N PHE A 34 11.39 9.57 19.59
CA PHE A 34 11.22 9.37 18.16
C PHE A 34 10.54 10.55 17.45
N GLN A 35 9.58 11.22 18.08
CA GLN A 35 8.99 12.44 17.52
C GLN A 35 10.00 13.59 17.44
N ALA A 36 10.94 13.68 18.38
CA ALA A 36 12.04 14.64 18.28
C ALA A 36 12.97 14.29 17.11
N CYS A 37 13.34 13.02 16.93
CA CYS A 37 14.09 12.56 15.77
C CYS A 37 13.36 12.87 14.45
N LYS A 38 12.04 12.66 14.39
CA LYS A 38 11.21 12.98 13.22
C LYS A 38 11.33 14.45 12.80
N ARG A 39 11.25 15.37 13.79
CA ARG A 39 11.34 16.82 13.55
C ARG A 39 12.71 17.25 13.06
N LEU A 40 13.76 16.60 13.56
CA LEU A 40 15.14 16.91 13.20
C LEU A 40 15.54 16.28 11.84
N GLY A 41 14.84 15.23 11.41
CA GLY A 41 15.04 14.62 10.11
C GLY A 41 16.47 14.10 9.94
N HIS A 42 17.12 14.45 8.82
CA HIS A 42 18.48 14.01 8.51
C HIS A 42 19.57 14.68 9.36
N SER A 43 19.24 15.66 10.19
CA SER A 43 20.23 16.32 11.07
C SER A 43 20.64 15.49 12.29
N VAL A 44 19.94 14.39 12.56
CA VAL A 44 20.24 13.50 13.68
C VAL A 44 20.33 12.07 13.21
N GLU A 45 21.50 11.47 13.45
CA GLU A 45 21.72 10.04 13.27
C GLU A 45 21.46 9.29 14.58
N ILE A 46 20.68 8.21 14.50
CA ILE A 46 20.37 7.31 15.61
C ILE A 46 20.96 5.95 15.24
N SER A 47 22.17 5.64 15.73
CA SER A 47 22.83 4.37 15.48
C SER A 47 22.10 3.19 16.14
N GLU A 48 21.75 2.17 15.35
CA GLU A 48 21.11 0.94 15.85
C GLU A 48 21.93 0.28 16.96
N ARG A 49 23.25 0.17 16.74
CA ARG A 49 24.19 -0.45 17.69
C ARG A 49 24.12 0.21 19.07
N CYS A 50 23.93 1.53 19.11
CA CYS A 50 23.91 2.30 20.35
C CYS A 50 22.52 2.36 20.98
N TRP A 51 21.46 2.43 20.16
CA TRP A 51 20.11 2.76 20.62
C TRP A 51 19.16 1.57 20.75
N LEU A 52 19.41 0.43 20.09
CA LEU A 52 18.54 -0.76 20.18
C LEU A 52 18.36 -1.22 21.63
N GLY A 53 19.46 -1.35 22.38
CA GLY A 53 19.45 -1.75 23.78
C GLY A 53 18.71 -0.75 24.69
N PRO A 54 19.10 0.54 24.72
CA PRO A 54 18.41 1.57 25.50
C PRO A 54 16.92 1.69 25.19
N VAL A 55 16.51 1.70 23.92
CA VAL A 55 15.09 1.79 23.54
C VAL A 55 14.33 0.55 23.99
N THR A 56 14.87 -0.65 23.77
CA THR A 56 14.22 -1.90 24.16
C THR A 56 14.02 -1.98 25.67
N ARG A 57 15.06 -1.65 26.46
CA ARG A 57 14.98 -1.60 27.92
C ARG A 57 13.97 -0.56 28.40
N ALA A 58 13.98 0.62 27.79
CA ALA A 58 13.03 1.69 28.12
C ALA A 58 11.58 1.23 27.91
N LEU A 59 11.27 0.59 26.78
CA LEU A 59 9.94 0.08 26.50
C LEU A 59 9.50 -1.05 27.46
N GLN A 60 10.45 -1.77 28.07
CA GLN A 60 10.12 -2.79 29.06
C GLN A 60 9.67 -2.19 30.41
N THR A 61 10.10 -0.96 30.75
CA THR A 61 9.74 -0.30 32.02
C THR A 61 8.23 -0.11 32.22
N ALA A 62 7.78 -0.08 33.47
CA ALA A 62 6.37 0.17 33.82
C ALA A 62 5.95 1.61 33.44
N ASN A 63 4.64 1.84 33.23
CA ASN A 63 3.98 3.14 32.95
C ASN A 63 4.00 3.64 31.49
N SER A 64 3.70 2.80 30.51
CA SER A 64 3.39 3.28 29.14
C SER A 64 1.89 3.40 28.95
N THR A 65 1.42 4.56 28.52
CA THR A 65 0.02 4.74 28.11
C THR A 65 -0.20 4.21 26.68
N PRO A 66 -1.44 3.93 26.24
CA PRO A 66 -1.76 3.66 24.83
C PRO A 66 -1.15 4.67 23.88
N ARG A 67 -1.13 5.94 24.28
CA ARG A 67 -0.55 7.03 23.50
C ARG A 67 0.96 6.86 23.30
N ASP A 68 1.67 6.51 24.38
CA ASP A 68 3.13 6.35 24.35
C ASP A 68 3.54 5.19 23.45
N LEU A 69 2.83 4.07 23.53
CA LEU A 69 3.06 2.90 22.70
C LEU A 69 2.77 3.18 21.22
N SER A 70 1.68 3.88 20.95
CA SER A 70 1.32 4.29 19.58
C SER A 70 2.39 5.20 18.97
N GLN A 71 2.87 6.19 19.74
CA GLN A 71 3.94 7.07 19.29
C GLN A 71 5.27 6.34 19.13
N ALA A 72 5.56 5.35 19.97
CA ALA A 72 6.73 4.51 19.84
C ALA A 72 6.69 3.69 18.54
N LEU A 73 5.55 3.05 18.23
CA LEU A 73 5.34 2.34 16.96
C LEU A 73 5.49 3.27 15.76
N GLN A 74 4.82 4.43 15.77
CA GLN A 74 4.94 5.42 14.69
C GLN A 74 6.39 5.86 14.50
N GLY A 75 7.12 5.97 15.61
CA GLY A 75 8.53 6.35 15.64
C GLY A 75 9.47 5.41 14.89
N LEU A 76 9.10 4.14 14.66
CA LEU A 76 9.91 3.21 13.87
C LEU A 76 10.15 3.71 12.43
N SER A 77 9.27 4.57 11.91
CA SER A 77 9.43 5.22 10.60
C SER A 77 10.61 6.20 10.51
N VAL A 78 11.14 6.67 11.66
CA VAL A 78 12.28 7.58 11.69
C VAL A 78 13.63 6.86 11.75
N LEU A 79 13.63 5.55 12.02
CA LEU A 79 14.82 4.71 12.14
C LEU A 79 15.34 4.32 10.75
N ARG A 80 15.74 5.34 9.98
CA ARG A 80 16.31 5.19 8.64
C ARG A 80 17.69 4.55 8.76
N GLY A 81 17.93 3.47 8.02
CA GLY A 81 19.19 2.72 8.05
C GLY A 81 19.29 1.63 9.12
N TRP A 82 18.29 1.51 10.01
CA TRP A 82 18.20 0.34 10.89
C TRP A 82 17.84 -0.90 10.10
N SER A 83 18.40 -2.03 10.53
CA SER A 83 18.08 -3.37 10.05
C SER A 83 16.60 -3.71 10.29
N GLU A 84 16.07 -4.64 9.49
CA GLU A 84 14.71 -5.12 9.67
C GLU A 84 14.59 -5.93 10.97
N GLU A 85 15.66 -6.60 11.38
CA GLU A 85 15.79 -7.31 12.64
C GLU A 85 15.68 -6.36 13.83
N GLY A 86 16.37 -5.21 13.78
CA GLY A 86 16.33 -4.20 14.83
C GLY A 86 14.95 -3.56 15.00
N LYS A 87 14.28 -3.23 13.89
CA LYS A 87 12.89 -2.73 13.92
C LYS A 87 11.91 -3.80 14.43
N SER A 88 12.07 -5.04 13.98
CA SER A 88 11.24 -6.17 14.41
C SER A 88 11.42 -6.46 15.90
N ALA A 89 12.64 -6.37 16.43
CA ALA A 89 12.90 -6.52 17.85
C ALA A 89 12.12 -5.49 18.70
N ILE A 90 12.12 -4.22 18.29
CA ILE A 90 11.32 -3.19 18.95
C ILE A 90 9.81 -3.48 18.79
N ALA A 91 9.35 -3.85 17.58
CA ALA A 91 7.95 -4.21 17.34
C ALA A 91 7.49 -5.36 18.25
N GLY A 92 8.31 -6.40 18.45
CA GLY A 92 8.00 -7.51 19.34
C GLY A 92 7.91 -7.12 20.81
N VAL A 93 8.71 -6.15 21.26
CA VAL A 93 8.59 -5.57 22.62
C VAL A 93 7.30 -4.78 22.73
N LEU A 94 6.99 -3.95 21.72
CA LEU A 94 5.77 -3.16 21.69
C LEU A 94 4.52 -4.04 21.66
N ALA A 95 4.49 -5.13 20.89
CA ALA A 95 3.37 -6.08 20.88
C ALA A 95 3.07 -6.61 22.28
N ARG A 96 4.09 -7.11 23.01
CA ARG A 96 3.93 -7.56 24.40
C ARG A 96 3.45 -6.45 25.32
N LYS A 97 3.93 -5.21 25.13
CA LYS A 97 3.48 -4.08 25.94
C LYS A 97 2.03 -3.72 25.63
N ILE A 98 1.63 -3.67 24.36
CA ILE A 98 0.24 -3.41 23.96
C ILE A 98 -0.68 -4.45 24.62
N GLN A 99 -0.32 -5.73 24.56
CA GLN A 99 -1.07 -6.83 25.17
C GLN A 99 -1.39 -6.58 26.65
N VAL A 100 -0.38 -6.22 27.44
CA VAL A 100 -0.49 -6.08 28.90
C VAL A 100 -0.78 -4.66 29.39
N THR A 101 -0.90 -3.68 28.48
CA THR A 101 -1.12 -2.30 28.88
C THR A 101 -2.58 -2.08 29.26
N ASP A 102 -2.77 -1.70 30.51
CA ASP A 102 -4.05 -1.21 31.02
C ASP A 102 -4.36 0.19 30.46
N GLY A 103 -5.62 0.42 30.11
CA GLY A 103 -6.10 1.71 29.61
C GLY A 103 -6.88 1.58 28.31
N LYS A 104 -7.90 2.43 28.16
CA LYS A 104 -8.73 2.45 26.96
C LYS A 104 -7.96 3.05 25.79
N TRP A 105 -7.79 2.28 24.73
CA TRP A 105 -7.24 2.76 23.47
C TRP A 105 -8.32 3.57 22.76
N CYS A 106 -8.01 4.81 22.40
CA CYS A 106 -8.86 5.61 21.53
C CYS A 106 -8.52 5.33 20.05
N ILE A 107 -9.46 5.59 19.13
CA ILE A 107 -9.26 5.28 17.70
C ILE A 107 -8.04 6.02 17.12
N ARG A 108 -7.76 7.21 17.63
CA ARG A 108 -6.59 8.01 17.24
C ARG A 108 -5.28 7.32 17.58
N ASP A 109 -5.20 6.63 18.72
CA ASP A 109 -4.00 5.92 19.14
C ASP A 109 -3.76 4.70 18.24
N ILE A 110 -4.82 3.95 17.94
CA ILE A 110 -4.81 2.83 16.98
C ILE A 110 -4.32 3.30 15.61
N CYS A 111 -4.86 4.40 15.08
CA CYS A 111 -4.43 4.96 13.78
C CYS A 111 -2.95 5.34 13.76
N ILE A 112 -2.43 5.91 14.85
CA ILE A 112 -1.02 6.29 14.96
C ILE A 112 -0.14 5.03 14.99
N ALA A 113 -0.56 4.00 15.71
CA ALA A 113 0.12 2.72 15.78
C ALA A 113 0.19 2.06 14.39
N PHE A 114 -0.92 1.95 13.66
CA PHE A 114 -0.94 1.43 12.28
C PHE A 114 -0.12 2.28 11.31
N GLY A 115 -0.06 3.60 11.51
CA GLY A 115 0.86 4.48 10.77
C GLY A 115 2.35 4.11 10.93
N GLY A 116 2.70 3.49 12.06
CA GLY A 116 4.01 2.88 12.31
C GLY A 116 4.17 1.49 11.69
N VAL A 117 3.14 0.63 11.81
CA VAL A 117 3.11 -0.70 11.18
C VAL A 117 3.36 -0.61 9.67
N ARG A 118 2.86 0.45 9.03
CA ARG A 118 3.01 0.73 7.59
C ARG A 118 4.42 0.62 7.02
N VAL A 119 5.44 0.91 7.83
CA VAL A 119 6.85 0.90 7.40
C VAL A 119 7.60 -0.37 7.79
N LEU A 120 6.93 -1.29 8.49
CA LEU A 120 7.50 -2.56 8.90
C LEU A 120 7.37 -3.59 7.79
N ARG A 121 8.31 -4.53 7.79
CA ARG A 121 8.23 -5.74 6.97
C ARG A 121 7.32 -6.76 7.63
N ASP A 122 6.90 -7.71 6.81
CA ASP A 122 6.13 -8.85 7.26
C ASP A 122 7.00 -9.80 8.08
N THR A 123 6.86 -9.73 9.40
CA THR A 123 7.53 -10.58 10.38
C THR A 123 6.57 -11.03 11.45
N SER A 124 6.91 -12.09 12.18
CA SER A 124 6.07 -12.60 13.28
C SER A 124 5.81 -11.53 14.36
N GLU A 125 6.77 -10.64 14.58
CA GLU A 125 6.70 -9.51 15.49
C GLU A 125 5.71 -8.45 15.01
N THR A 126 5.77 -8.09 13.72
CA THR A 126 4.82 -7.14 13.12
C THR A 126 3.40 -7.71 13.12
N ARG A 127 3.23 -8.98 12.75
CA ARG A 127 1.92 -9.68 12.80
C ARG A 127 1.34 -9.70 14.21
N ARG A 128 2.17 -9.96 15.23
CA ARG A 128 1.75 -9.84 16.64
C ARG A 128 1.30 -8.43 17.00
N VAL A 129 1.98 -7.38 16.55
CA VAL A 129 1.49 -5.99 16.75
C VAL A 129 0.10 -5.83 16.15
N VAL A 130 -0.13 -6.31 14.92
CA VAL A 130 -1.44 -6.23 14.27
C VAL A 130 -2.51 -6.95 15.08
N LYS A 131 -2.27 -8.20 15.51
CA LYS A 131 -3.21 -8.95 16.37
C LYS A 131 -3.62 -8.15 17.61
N GLU A 132 -2.63 -7.63 18.35
CA GLU A 132 -2.92 -6.91 19.59
C GLU A 132 -3.66 -5.60 19.32
N LEU A 133 -3.35 -4.88 18.24
CA LEU A 133 -4.08 -3.68 17.83
C LEU A 133 -5.52 -4.00 17.37
N SER A 134 -5.75 -5.16 16.73
CA SER A 134 -7.09 -5.63 16.36
C SER A 134 -7.96 -5.86 17.59
N GLU A 135 -7.40 -6.43 18.66
CA GLU A 135 -8.11 -6.57 19.94
C GLU A 135 -8.47 -5.19 20.52
N ARG A 136 -7.54 -4.22 20.48
CA ARG A 136 -7.82 -2.85 20.95
C ARG A 136 -8.83 -2.11 20.08
N LEU A 137 -8.95 -2.44 18.80
CA LEU A 137 -9.97 -1.89 17.92
C LEU A 137 -11.37 -2.33 18.33
N VAL A 138 -11.55 -3.56 18.81
CA VAL A 138 -12.85 -4.04 19.31
C VAL A 138 -13.19 -3.41 20.67
N GLU A 139 -12.18 -3.18 21.52
CA GLU A 139 -12.36 -2.64 22.87
C GLU A 139 -12.48 -1.10 22.92
N THR A 140 -12.21 -0.42 21.81
CA THR A 140 -12.22 1.04 21.78
C THR A 140 -13.63 1.59 22.03
N PRO A 141 -13.80 2.62 22.87
CA PRO A 141 -15.10 3.24 23.09
C PRO A 141 -15.52 4.17 21.93
N ASP A 142 -14.59 4.48 21.02
CA ASP A 142 -14.80 5.43 19.94
C ASP A 142 -15.39 4.73 18.72
N SER A 143 -16.32 5.41 18.04
CA SER A 143 -16.75 4.99 16.71
C SER A 143 -15.63 5.25 15.69
N ILE A 144 -15.40 4.32 14.76
CA ILE A 144 -14.42 4.51 13.69
C ILE A 144 -14.89 5.59 12.70
N ASP A 145 -13.98 6.37 12.13
CA ASP A 145 -14.25 7.29 11.01
C ASP A 145 -13.62 6.78 9.71
N GLY A 146 -13.90 7.43 8.58
CA GLY A 146 -13.34 7.02 7.29
C GLY A 146 -11.82 7.08 7.26
N ARG A 147 -11.24 8.06 7.98
CA ARG A 147 -9.79 8.16 8.17
C ARG A 147 -9.22 6.93 8.86
N ALA A 148 -9.88 6.42 9.88
CA ALA A 148 -9.46 5.23 10.59
C ALA A 148 -9.45 4.02 9.66
N VAL A 149 -10.52 3.81 8.87
CA VAL A 149 -10.57 2.72 7.87
C VAL A 149 -9.38 2.78 6.92
N GLY A 150 -9.18 3.93 6.27
CA GLY A 150 -8.08 4.12 5.31
C GLY A 150 -6.70 4.00 5.97
N THR A 151 -6.51 4.50 7.18
CA THR A 151 -5.22 4.47 7.89
C THR A 151 -4.86 3.08 8.38
N ILE A 152 -5.83 2.33 8.90
CA ILE A 152 -5.64 0.98 9.41
C ILE A 152 -5.25 0.04 8.27
N LEU A 153 -6.01 0.05 7.17
CA LEU A 153 -5.73 -0.80 6.01
C LEU A 153 -4.42 -0.40 5.32
N LEU A 154 -4.16 0.89 5.15
CA LEU A 154 -2.85 1.33 4.64
C LEU A 154 -1.70 0.90 5.57
N GLY A 155 -1.97 0.76 6.87
CA GLY A 155 -1.02 0.26 7.87
C GLY A 155 -0.50 -1.15 7.58
N ILE A 156 -1.31 -2.00 6.94
CA ILE A 156 -0.96 -3.40 6.64
C ILE A 156 -0.44 -3.62 5.21
N GLN A 157 -0.20 -2.56 4.43
CA GLN A 157 0.18 -2.60 3.01
C GLN A 157 1.40 -3.48 2.63
N ASN A 158 2.20 -3.91 3.60
CA ASN A 158 3.40 -4.73 3.42
C ASN A 158 3.28 -6.11 4.10
N LEU A 159 2.14 -6.44 4.68
CA LEU A 159 1.85 -7.69 5.35
C LEU A 159 1.08 -8.60 4.38
N GLY A 160 1.53 -9.84 4.27
CA GLY A 160 0.78 -10.89 3.58
C GLY A 160 -0.29 -11.51 4.48
N GLU A 161 -0.87 -12.58 3.98
CA GLU A 161 -1.91 -13.36 4.64
C GLU A 161 -1.39 -13.98 5.95
N SER A 162 -2.17 -13.82 7.02
CA SER A 162 -1.92 -14.47 8.31
C SER A 162 -3.18 -14.43 9.19
N PRO A 163 -3.30 -15.33 10.20
CA PRO A 163 -4.40 -15.30 11.15
C PRO A 163 -4.54 -13.95 11.88
N GLU A 164 -3.43 -13.25 12.10
CA GLU A 164 -3.43 -11.92 12.72
C GLU A 164 -4.01 -10.82 11.81
N VAL A 165 -3.76 -10.91 10.50
CA VAL A 165 -4.34 -10.01 9.50
C VAL A 165 -5.83 -10.33 9.29
N GLU A 166 -6.21 -11.61 9.26
CA GLU A 166 -7.62 -12.03 9.24
C GLU A 166 -8.38 -11.51 10.46
N ARG A 167 -7.77 -11.56 11.65
CA ARG A 167 -8.35 -10.98 12.86
C ARG A 167 -8.57 -9.47 12.76
N LEU A 168 -7.69 -8.76 12.05
CA LEU A 168 -7.90 -7.34 11.75
C LEU A 168 -9.10 -7.14 10.83
N PHE A 169 -9.25 -7.95 9.80
CA PHE A 169 -10.40 -7.85 8.88
C PHE A 169 -11.71 -8.04 9.62
N GLN A 170 -11.83 -9.08 10.46
CA GLN A 170 -13.00 -9.29 11.34
C GLN A 170 -13.31 -8.06 12.22
N SER A 171 -12.27 -7.53 12.89
CA SER A 171 -12.43 -6.42 13.84
C SER A 171 -12.82 -5.13 13.14
N LEU A 172 -12.23 -4.86 11.98
CA LEU A 172 -12.53 -3.67 11.18
C LEU A 172 -13.91 -3.77 10.52
N GLN A 173 -14.28 -4.94 10.00
CA GLN A 173 -15.61 -5.18 9.45
C GLN A 173 -16.70 -4.93 10.50
N ALA A 174 -16.58 -5.52 11.69
CA ALA A 174 -17.54 -5.30 12.77
C ALA A 174 -17.65 -3.81 13.14
N SER A 175 -16.53 -3.10 13.14
CA SER A 175 -16.49 -1.65 13.40
C SER A 175 -17.19 -0.84 12.28
N ILE A 176 -16.97 -1.20 11.01
CA ILE A 176 -17.64 -0.57 9.86
C ILE A 176 -19.15 -0.82 9.92
N GLN A 177 -19.59 -2.04 10.24
CA GLN A 177 -21.01 -2.38 10.32
C GLN A 177 -21.72 -1.67 11.49
N ALA A 178 -20.99 -1.36 12.56
CA ALA A 178 -21.57 -0.68 13.73
C ALA A 178 -22.00 0.76 13.43
N ASN A 179 -21.32 1.48 12.53
CA ASN A 179 -21.59 2.91 12.31
C ASN A 179 -21.48 3.43 10.86
N ARG A 180 -21.06 2.59 9.90
CA ARG A 180 -20.97 2.88 8.46
C ARG A 180 -20.33 4.24 8.16
N PRO A 181 -19.02 4.42 8.42
CA PRO A 181 -18.37 5.72 8.31
C PRO A 181 -18.26 6.18 6.85
N SER A 182 -18.49 7.47 6.60
CA SER A 182 -18.26 8.05 5.27
C SER A 182 -16.76 8.17 4.97
N LEU A 183 -16.37 7.75 3.76
CA LEU A 183 -15.01 7.90 3.24
C LEU A 183 -14.87 9.19 2.41
N ASN A 184 -13.70 9.81 2.44
CA ASN A 184 -13.29 10.77 1.41
C ASN A 184 -12.41 10.11 0.34
N HIS A 185 -12.05 10.88 -0.70
CA HIS A 185 -11.28 10.39 -1.86
C HIS A 185 -9.94 9.76 -1.47
N GLN A 186 -9.22 10.36 -0.50
CA GLN A 186 -7.93 9.85 -0.04
C GLN A 186 -8.09 8.54 0.73
N GLU A 187 -9.15 8.42 1.51
CA GLU A 187 -9.44 7.25 2.33
C GLU A 187 -9.82 6.05 1.47
N VAL A 188 -10.56 6.24 0.37
CA VAL A 188 -10.83 5.21 -0.64
C VAL A 188 -9.54 4.64 -1.21
N GLY A 189 -8.66 5.51 -1.73
CA GLY A 189 -7.39 5.10 -2.33
C GLY A 189 -6.47 4.40 -1.33
N ASN A 190 -6.39 4.90 -0.09
CA ASN A 190 -5.56 4.31 0.96
C ASN A 190 -6.09 2.96 1.45
N ALA A 191 -7.40 2.83 1.64
CA ALA A 191 -8.04 1.61 2.13
C ALA A 191 -7.75 0.45 1.18
N LEU A 192 -8.02 0.65 -0.11
CA LEU A 192 -7.82 -0.39 -1.12
C LEU A 192 -6.33 -0.66 -1.37
N TYR A 193 -5.48 0.38 -1.47
CA TYR A 193 -4.04 0.18 -1.63
C TYR A 193 -3.41 -0.62 -0.48
N GLY A 194 -3.98 -0.51 0.73
CA GLY A 194 -3.59 -1.31 1.89
C GLY A 194 -3.67 -2.83 1.67
N LEU A 195 -4.48 -3.29 0.72
CA LEU A 195 -4.67 -4.70 0.40
C LEU A 195 -3.69 -5.25 -0.65
N ARG A 196 -2.80 -4.43 -1.22
CA ARG A 196 -1.88 -4.77 -2.34
C ARG A 196 -0.94 -5.97 -2.13
N SER A 197 -0.81 -6.43 -0.89
CA SER A 197 0.05 -7.53 -0.47
C SER A 197 -0.74 -8.81 -0.18
N ILE A 198 -2.06 -8.78 -0.33
CA ILE A 198 -2.97 -9.89 -0.15
C ILE A 198 -3.35 -10.45 -1.52
N SER A 199 -3.23 -11.75 -1.68
CA SER A 199 -3.52 -12.49 -2.91
C SER A 199 -4.64 -13.51 -2.72
N GLU A 200 -4.74 -14.14 -1.55
CA GLU A 200 -5.83 -15.05 -1.22
C GLU A 200 -6.98 -14.31 -0.54
N ILE A 201 -8.20 -14.53 -1.05
CA ILE A 201 -9.43 -13.96 -0.50
C ILE A 201 -9.99 -14.95 0.52
N SER A 202 -9.69 -14.74 1.80
CA SER A 202 -10.31 -15.48 2.90
C SER A 202 -11.75 -15.02 3.14
N GLU A 203 -12.52 -15.81 3.90
CA GLU A 203 -13.89 -15.44 4.29
C GLU A 203 -13.92 -14.08 5.02
N ASP A 204 -12.95 -13.81 5.88
CA ASP A 204 -12.86 -12.54 6.61
C ASP A 204 -12.54 -11.35 5.69
N LEU A 205 -11.67 -11.55 4.69
CA LEU A 205 -11.41 -10.52 3.70
C LEU A 205 -12.64 -10.28 2.82
N GLU A 206 -13.32 -11.34 2.38
CA GLU A 206 -14.53 -11.26 1.57
C GLU A 206 -15.62 -10.43 2.28
N ASN A 207 -15.88 -10.76 3.54
CA ASN A 207 -16.80 -10.05 4.42
C ASN A 207 -16.43 -8.56 4.61
N LEU A 208 -15.14 -8.27 4.71
CA LEU A 208 -14.65 -6.89 4.75
C LEU A 208 -14.82 -6.18 3.40
N LEU A 209 -14.55 -6.85 2.27
CA LEU A 209 -14.71 -6.30 0.92
C LEU A 209 -16.17 -5.95 0.63
N GLU A 210 -17.13 -6.77 1.07
CA GLU A 210 -18.56 -6.43 0.98
C GLU A 210 -18.88 -5.14 1.75
N SER A 211 -18.39 -5.02 2.99
CA SER A 211 -18.61 -3.84 3.83
C SER A 211 -17.90 -2.60 3.26
N LEU A 212 -16.69 -2.75 2.72
CA LEU A 212 -16.00 -1.67 2.01
C LEU A 212 -16.76 -1.27 0.74
N GLY A 213 -17.29 -2.24 -0.02
CA GLY A 213 -18.12 -2.00 -1.20
C GLY A 213 -19.31 -1.10 -0.89
N GLU A 214 -19.99 -1.32 0.24
CA GLU A 214 -21.08 -0.43 0.72
C GLU A 214 -20.61 1.00 0.97
N LEU A 215 -19.45 1.17 1.61
CA LEU A 215 -18.88 2.49 1.84
C LEU A 215 -18.48 3.19 0.54
N LEU A 216 -18.05 2.44 -0.47
CA LEU A 216 -17.71 2.96 -1.80
C LEU A 216 -18.97 3.37 -2.59
N GLU A 217 -20.06 2.61 -2.48
CA GLU A 217 -21.34 2.96 -3.11
C GLU A 217 -21.91 4.29 -2.57
N ASP A 218 -21.70 4.58 -1.28
CA ASP A 218 -22.11 5.83 -0.63
C ASP A 218 -21.19 7.01 -0.95
N PHE A 219 -20.02 6.77 -1.54
CA PHE A 219 -19.07 7.82 -1.87
C PHE A 219 -19.50 8.56 -3.14
N HIS A 220 -19.72 9.88 -3.02
CA HIS A 220 -20.13 10.76 -4.13
C HIS A 220 -19.09 11.81 -4.52
N GLY A 221 -17.83 11.63 -4.09
CA GLY A 221 -16.74 12.53 -4.47
C GLY A 221 -16.02 12.11 -5.75
N GLU A 222 -15.08 12.95 -6.19
CA GLU A 222 -14.18 12.61 -7.30
C GLU A 222 -12.87 12.05 -6.76
N LEU A 223 -12.38 10.96 -7.38
CA LEU A 223 -11.04 10.45 -7.12
C LEU A 223 -10.03 11.11 -8.06
N THR A 224 -8.87 11.47 -7.52
CA THR A 224 -7.72 11.86 -8.35
C THR A 224 -7.19 10.67 -9.14
N SER A 225 -6.43 10.91 -10.21
CA SER A 225 -5.82 9.82 -10.98
C SER A 225 -4.94 8.92 -10.10
N GLN A 226 -4.20 9.49 -9.15
CA GLN A 226 -3.37 8.71 -8.23
C GLN A 226 -4.22 7.80 -7.33
N GLU A 227 -5.36 8.27 -6.84
CA GLU A 227 -6.26 7.47 -6.00
C GLU A 227 -6.92 6.34 -6.77
N ILE A 228 -7.33 6.57 -8.03
CA ILE A 228 -7.81 5.50 -8.93
C ILE A 228 -6.70 4.47 -9.15
N GLY A 229 -5.48 4.93 -9.47
CA GLY A 229 -4.32 4.07 -9.64
C GLY A 229 -4.06 3.18 -8.42
N ASN A 230 -4.06 3.79 -7.23
CA ASN A 230 -3.85 3.10 -5.96
C ASN A 230 -4.97 2.13 -5.61
N ALA A 231 -6.23 2.52 -5.86
CA ALA A 231 -7.40 1.70 -5.57
C ALA A 231 -7.38 0.39 -6.37
N PHE A 232 -7.20 0.48 -7.68
CA PHE A 232 -7.07 -0.72 -8.52
C PHE A 232 -5.81 -1.52 -8.20
N TYR A 233 -4.68 -0.86 -7.91
CA TYR A 233 -3.45 -1.56 -7.48
C TYR A 233 -3.65 -2.35 -6.18
N GLY A 234 -4.60 -1.94 -5.33
CA GLY A 234 -5.03 -2.67 -4.15
C GLY A 234 -5.58 -4.06 -4.43
N LEU A 235 -6.17 -4.28 -5.61
CA LEU A 235 -6.70 -5.57 -6.06
C LEU A 235 -5.62 -6.52 -6.60
N LYS A 236 -4.35 -6.10 -6.56
CA LYS A 236 -3.24 -6.90 -7.04
C LYS A 236 -3.13 -8.20 -6.25
N GLY A 237 -3.15 -9.32 -6.98
CA GLY A 237 -3.04 -10.66 -6.39
C GLY A 237 -4.38 -11.37 -6.31
N PHE A 238 -5.50 -10.64 -6.34
CA PHE A 238 -6.81 -11.27 -6.35
C PHE A 238 -6.99 -12.02 -7.67
N SER A 239 -7.20 -13.33 -7.58
CA SER A 239 -7.42 -14.18 -8.75
C SER A 239 -8.90 -14.37 -9.03
N ASN A 240 -9.78 -14.34 -8.03
CA ASN A 240 -11.17 -14.78 -8.20
C ASN A 240 -12.16 -13.63 -8.08
N MET A 241 -13.24 -13.70 -8.87
CA MET A 241 -14.33 -12.73 -8.86
C MET A 241 -15.40 -13.12 -7.82
N THR A 242 -15.13 -12.85 -6.55
CA THR A 242 -16.09 -13.06 -5.44
C THR A 242 -17.08 -11.90 -5.33
N PRO A 243 -18.25 -12.06 -4.69
CA PRO A 243 -19.21 -10.96 -4.50
C PRO A 243 -18.60 -9.67 -3.94
N GLY A 244 -17.71 -9.75 -2.95
CA GLY A 244 -16.98 -8.62 -2.38
C GLY A 244 -16.07 -7.95 -3.41
N VAL A 245 -15.32 -8.72 -4.20
CA VAL A 245 -14.50 -8.19 -5.29
C VAL A 245 -15.35 -7.55 -6.38
N GLU A 246 -16.47 -8.16 -6.77
CA GLU A 246 -17.42 -7.62 -7.75
C GLU A 246 -17.97 -6.26 -7.30
N ARG A 247 -18.32 -6.14 -6.02
CA ARG A 247 -18.88 -4.93 -5.44
C ARG A 247 -17.87 -3.78 -5.43
N VAL A 248 -16.63 -4.07 -5.01
CA VAL A 248 -15.52 -3.11 -5.05
C VAL A 248 -15.21 -2.72 -6.49
N LEU A 249 -15.05 -3.68 -7.40
CA LEU A 249 -14.74 -3.42 -8.81
C LEU A 249 -15.85 -2.61 -9.51
N SER A 250 -17.11 -2.89 -9.21
CA SER A 250 -18.26 -2.13 -9.72
C SER A 250 -18.19 -0.67 -9.30
N SER A 251 -17.85 -0.41 -8.04
CA SER A 251 -17.65 0.95 -7.53
C SER A 251 -16.47 1.64 -8.21
N LEU A 252 -15.35 0.95 -8.39
CA LEU A 252 -14.18 1.49 -9.09
C LEU A 252 -14.47 1.81 -10.56
N ASN A 253 -15.25 0.98 -11.25
CA ASN A 253 -15.72 1.25 -12.61
C ASN A 253 -16.59 2.51 -12.68
N ASN A 254 -17.44 2.74 -11.68
CA ASN A 254 -18.23 3.96 -11.60
C ASN A 254 -17.34 5.20 -11.40
N PHE A 255 -16.32 5.11 -10.54
CA PHE A 255 -15.34 6.20 -10.35
C PHE A 255 -14.50 6.45 -11.60
N LEU A 256 -14.15 5.40 -12.35
CA LEU A 256 -13.42 5.52 -13.62
C LEU A 256 -14.28 6.22 -14.68
N LEU A 257 -15.59 5.98 -14.71
CA LEU A 257 -16.54 6.66 -15.60
C LEU A 257 -16.79 8.12 -15.20
N SER A 258 -16.87 8.40 -13.91
CA SER A 258 -17.17 9.75 -13.40
C SER A 258 -15.94 10.64 -13.32
N THR A 259 -14.73 10.13 -13.62
CA THR A 259 -13.52 10.94 -13.60
C THR A 259 -13.60 12.03 -14.67
N GLY A 260 -13.71 13.30 -14.25
CA GLY A 260 -13.81 14.45 -15.14
C GLY A 260 -12.49 14.87 -15.79
N LYS A 261 -11.38 14.17 -15.48
CA LYS A 261 -10.02 14.50 -15.93
C LYS A 261 -9.31 13.27 -16.49
N PRO A 262 -8.50 13.41 -17.55
CA PRO A 262 -7.68 12.31 -18.05
C PRO A 262 -6.82 11.68 -16.94
N LEU A 263 -6.73 10.36 -16.92
CA LEU A 263 -5.84 9.65 -16.01
C LEU A 263 -4.38 9.81 -16.43
N SER A 264 -3.50 9.98 -15.45
CA SER A 264 -2.05 9.90 -15.69
C SER A 264 -1.62 8.52 -16.20
N ALA A 265 -0.52 8.46 -16.97
CA ALA A 265 0.06 7.21 -17.44
C ALA A 265 0.43 6.26 -16.28
N GLN A 266 0.93 6.82 -15.17
CA GLN A 266 1.25 6.05 -13.98
C GLN A 266 0.00 5.41 -13.35
N ALA A 267 -1.09 6.16 -13.22
CA ALA A 267 -2.35 5.65 -12.70
C ALA A 267 -2.89 4.49 -13.54
N ILE A 268 -2.94 4.67 -14.86
CA ILE A 268 -3.40 3.65 -15.80
C ILE A 268 -2.56 2.37 -15.68
N SER A 269 -1.23 2.51 -15.71
CA SER A 269 -0.35 1.34 -15.62
C SER A 269 -0.45 0.61 -14.28
N ASN A 270 -0.60 1.35 -13.16
CA ASN A 270 -0.85 0.76 -11.85
C ASN A 270 -2.20 0.05 -11.79
N SER A 271 -3.25 0.65 -12.34
CA SER A 271 -4.57 0.05 -12.33
C SER A 271 -4.62 -1.24 -13.13
N LEU A 272 -4.08 -1.24 -14.36
CA LEU A 272 -3.97 -2.46 -15.16
C LEU A 272 -3.17 -3.52 -14.42
N TYR A 273 -2.01 -3.16 -13.85
CA TYR A 273 -1.19 -4.09 -13.08
C TYR A 273 -1.91 -4.64 -11.84
N GLY A 274 -2.78 -3.86 -11.21
CA GLY A 274 -3.64 -4.31 -10.12
C GLY A 274 -4.62 -5.40 -10.54
N LEU A 275 -5.18 -5.32 -11.74
CA LEU A 275 -6.17 -6.28 -12.26
C LEU A 275 -5.55 -7.58 -12.80
N GLN A 276 -4.22 -7.68 -12.84
CA GLN A 276 -3.52 -8.68 -13.66
C GLN A 276 -3.94 -10.14 -13.39
N ASP A 277 -4.21 -10.51 -12.15
CA ASP A 277 -4.49 -11.90 -11.76
C ASP A 277 -5.99 -12.23 -11.94
N LEU A 278 -6.89 -11.25 -11.75
CA LEU A 278 -8.33 -11.35 -12.07
C LEU A 278 -8.59 -11.63 -13.56
N LEU A 279 -7.69 -11.19 -14.45
CA LEU A 279 -7.79 -11.44 -15.89
C LEU A 279 -7.54 -12.91 -16.26
N GLY A 280 -6.90 -13.70 -15.39
CA GLY A 280 -6.53 -15.09 -15.68
C GLY A 280 -7.58 -16.13 -15.31
N ASP A 281 -8.38 -15.86 -14.29
CA ASP A 281 -9.32 -16.84 -13.69
C ASP A 281 -10.69 -16.87 -14.36
N THR A 282 -11.03 -15.84 -15.15
CA THR A 282 -12.36 -15.71 -15.74
C THR A 282 -12.33 -16.09 -17.23
N ARG A 283 -12.84 -17.30 -17.56
CA ARG A 283 -13.00 -17.78 -18.94
C ARG A 283 -14.46 -18.21 -19.18
N PRO A 284 -15.26 -17.44 -19.96
CA PRO A 284 -14.94 -16.17 -20.61
C PRO A 284 -14.65 -15.02 -19.62
N LEU A 285 -14.00 -13.94 -20.09
CA LEU A 285 -13.68 -12.78 -19.25
C LEU A 285 -14.94 -12.22 -18.59
N HIS A 286 -14.87 -11.93 -17.30
CA HIS A 286 -16.03 -11.43 -16.55
C HIS A 286 -16.56 -10.11 -17.13
N PRO A 287 -17.89 -9.89 -17.25
CA PRO A 287 -18.45 -8.67 -17.84
C PRO A 287 -17.96 -7.37 -17.19
N LEU A 288 -17.77 -7.35 -15.87
CA LEU A 288 -17.20 -6.19 -15.18
C LEU A 288 -15.77 -5.90 -15.62
N LEU A 289 -14.93 -6.93 -15.78
CA LEU A 289 -13.55 -6.77 -16.26
C LEU A 289 -13.53 -6.31 -17.72
N THR A 290 -14.41 -6.84 -18.56
CA THR A 290 -14.60 -6.37 -19.94
C THR A 290 -14.94 -4.88 -19.97
N GLN A 291 -15.87 -4.43 -19.13
CA GLN A 291 -16.20 -3.02 -18.97
C GLN A 291 -14.99 -2.20 -18.51
N THR A 292 -14.27 -2.66 -17.47
CA THR A 292 -13.09 -1.99 -16.94
C THR A 292 -12.01 -1.81 -18.02
N LEU A 293 -11.70 -2.87 -18.77
CA LEU A 293 -10.68 -2.83 -19.82
C LEU A 293 -11.07 -1.88 -20.98
N ASN A 294 -12.34 -1.88 -21.39
CA ASN A 294 -12.84 -0.93 -22.38
C ASN A 294 -12.68 0.53 -21.91
N GLN A 295 -12.96 0.80 -20.63
CA GLN A 295 -12.75 2.12 -20.03
C GLN A 295 -11.26 2.49 -20.00
N PHE A 296 -10.36 1.56 -19.67
CA PHE A 296 -8.92 1.81 -19.72
C PHE A 296 -8.41 2.02 -21.15
N SER A 297 -8.96 1.35 -22.16
CA SER A 297 -8.62 1.65 -23.56
C SER A 297 -8.88 3.11 -23.89
N LYS A 298 -10.07 3.61 -23.56
CA LYS A 298 -10.43 5.03 -23.74
C LYS A 298 -9.53 5.95 -22.90
N ALA A 299 -9.27 5.60 -21.64
CA ALA A 299 -8.41 6.40 -20.76
C ALA A 299 -6.97 6.48 -21.30
N ILE A 300 -6.44 5.41 -21.90
CA ILE A 300 -5.13 5.45 -22.57
C ILE A 300 -5.18 6.40 -23.74
N GLU A 301 -6.19 6.32 -24.62
CA GLU A 301 -6.31 7.23 -25.76
C GLU A 301 -6.31 8.71 -25.34
N GLU A 302 -7.11 9.04 -24.33
CA GLU A 302 -7.27 10.40 -23.77
C GLU A 302 -6.07 10.88 -22.94
N CYS A 303 -5.25 9.96 -22.43
CA CYS A 303 -4.11 10.29 -21.59
C CYS A 303 -3.08 11.15 -22.33
N THR A 304 -2.80 12.35 -21.82
CA THR A 304 -1.80 13.27 -22.40
C THR A 304 -0.39 13.03 -21.88
N ASP A 305 -0.26 12.27 -20.78
CA ASP A 305 1.04 11.97 -20.18
C ASP A 305 1.85 11.02 -21.06
N THR A 306 3.17 11.17 -20.98
CA THR A 306 4.07 10.20 -21.62
C THR A 306 4.05 8.91 -20.81
N PHE A 307 3.76 7.79 -21.49
CA PHE A 307 3.98 6.47 -20.91
C PHE A 307 5.47 6.16 -20.89
N THR A 308 6.03 6.01 -19.69
CA THR A 308 7.40 5.53 -19.52
C THR A 308 7.51 4.08 -20.01
N PRO A 309 8.71 3.60 -20.40
CA PRO A 309 8.91 2.19 -20.73
C PRO A 309 8.45 1.24 -19.62
N GLN A 310 8.60 1.64 -18.34
CA GLN A 310 8.12 0.86 -17.21
C GLN A 310 6.58 0.82 -17.14
N ALA A 311 5.90 1.94 -17.41
CA ALA A 311 4.44 1.99 -17.47
C ALA A 311 3.91 1.07 -18.60
N ILE A 312 4.52 1.12 -19.79
CA ILE A 312 4.20 0.21 -20.89
C ILE A 312 4.43 -1.25 -20.48
N ALA A 313 5.59 -1.57 -19.89
CA ALA A 313 5.91 -2.93 -19.46
C ALA A 313 4.92 -3.47 -18.42
N ASN A 314 4.52 -2.65 -17.45
CA ASN A 314 3.52 -3.02 -16.44
C ASN A 314 2.15 -3.28 -17.08
N SER A 315 1.69 -2.39 -17.97
CA SER A 315 0.42 -2.55 -18.69
C SER A 315 0.40 -3.80 -19.56
N LEU A 316 1.49 -4.09 -20.29
CA LEU A 316 1.59 -5.31 -21.09
C LEU A 316 1.60 -6.56 -20.19
N TYR A 317 2.39 -6.54 -19.13
CA TYR A 317 2.47 -7.66 -18.18
C TYR A 317 1.12 -7.95 -17.52
N ALA A 318 0.32 -6.93 -17.24
CA ALA A 318 -1.02 -7.10 -16.70
C ALA A 318 -1.91 -7.94 -17.63
N LEU A 319 -1.87 -7.66 -18.92
CA LEU A 319 -2.74 -8.29 -19.92
C LEU A 319 -2.33 -9.73 -20.26
N ARG A 320 -1.16 -10.20 -19.79
CA ARG A 320 -0.59 -11.51 -20.17
C ARG A 320 -1.51 -12.72 -19.94
N LEU A 321 -2.45 -12.62 -18.99
CA LEU A 321 -3.36 -13.71 -18.64
C LEU A 321 -4.70 -13.65 -19.38
N ALA A 322 -4.96 -12.55 -20.10
CA ALA A 322 -6.19 -12.33 -20.87
C ALA A 322 -6.13 -12.99 -22.28
N GLU A 323 -5.62 -14.22 -22.35
CA GLU A 323 -5.30 -14.91 -23.62
C GLU A 323 -6.51 -15.07 -24.54
N ASN A 324 -7.72 -15.27 -23.99
CA ASN A 324 -8.94 -15.50 -24.77
C ASN A 324 -9.85 -14.26 -24.89
N ALA A 325 -9.33 -13.07 -24.61
CA ALA A 325 -10.09 -11.81 -24.65
C ALA A 325 -9.49 -10.83 -25.69
N THR A 326 -9.05 -11.38 -26.82
CA THR A 326 -8.35 -10.64 -27.88
C THR A 326 -9.14 -9.43 -28.37
N ASP A 327 -10.45 -9.52 -28.49
CA ASP A 327 -11.35 -8.42 -28.88
C ASP A 327 -11.33 -7.24 -27.90
N VAL A 328 -11.20 -7.52 -26.59
CA VAL A 328 -11.13 -6.50 -25.52
C VAL A 328 -9.70 -5.99 -25.33
N VAL A 329 -8.69 -6.84 -25.52
CA VAL A 329 -7.27 -6.54 -25.28
C VAL A 329 -6.64 -5.79 -26.46
N ASP A 330 -7.02 -6.11 -27.71
CA ASP A 330 -6.43 -5.53 -28.92
C ASP A 330 -6.47 -3.99 -28.97
N PRO A 331 -7.60 -3.32 -28.62
CA PRO A 331 -7.66 -1.86 -28.56
C PRO A 331 -6.66 -1.25 -27.57
N ILE A 332 -6.48 -1.88 -26.40
CA ILE A 332 -5.51 -1.43 -25.40
C ILE A 332 -4.09 -1.53 -25.95
N LEU A 333 -3.74 -2.65 -26.60
CA LEU A 333 -2.42 -2.85 -27.20
C LEU A 333 -2.14 -1.83 -28.30
N MET A 334 -3.14 -1.53 -29.15
CA MET A 334 -3.04 -0.49 -30.17
C MET A 334 -2.79 0.89 -29.56
N ALA A 335 -3.55 1.25 -28.51
CA ALA A 335 -3.41 2.53 -27.83
C ALA A 335 -2.02 2.66 -27.16
N LEU A 336 -1.52 1.61 -26.50
CA LEU A 336 -0.18 1.59 -25.90
C LEU A 336 0.92 1.68 -26.96
N ALA A 337 0.79 1.00 -28.10
CA ALA A 337 1.73 1.09 -29.21
C ALA A 337 1.85 2.53 -29.71
N GLU A 338 0.71 3.21 -29.84
CA GLU A 338 0.67 4.59 -30.29
C GLU A 338 1.29 5.55 -29.28
N LYS A 339 1.03 5.37 -27.97
CA LYS A 339 1.71 6.15 -26.93
C LYS A 339 3.22 5.96 -26.93
N LEU A 340 3.69 4.72 -27.12
CA LEU A 340 5.12 4.43 -27.17
C LEU A 340 5.81 5.04 -28.40
N ARG A 341 5.14 5.04 -29.57
CA ARG A 341 5.65 5.66 -30.81
C ARG A 341 5.69 7.19 -30.76
N LYS A 342 4.66 7.81 -30.18
CA LYS A 342 4.56 9.27 -30.04
C LYS A 342 5.42 9.82 -28.91
N SER A 343 5.83 8.98 -27.96
CA SER A 343 6.69 9.39 -26.86
C SER A 343 8.02 9.93 -27.41
N THR A 344 8.27 11.21 -27.13
CA THR A 344 9.54 11.90 -27.44
C THR A 344 10.62 11.63 -26.41
N ASP A 345 10.25 11.00 -25.29
CA ASP A 345 11.19 10.61 -24.24
C ASP A 345 12.14 9.53 -24.78
N ARG A 346 13.43 9.66 -24.46
CA ARG A 346 14.46 8.69 -24.82
C ARG A 346 14.72 7.66 -23.71
N GLU A 347 13.91 7.66 -22.65
CA GLU A 347 13.97 6.63 -21.62
C GLU A 347 13.92 5.23 -22.27
N GLU A 348 14.83 4.38 -21.84
CA GLU A 348 14.96 3.01 -22.34
C GLU A 348 14.23 2.02 -21.43
N PHE A 349 13.85 0.87 -21.98
CA PHE A 349 13.42 -0.25 -21.16
C PHE A 349 14.55 -0.72 -20.24
N SER A 350 14.24 -0.87 -18.95
CA SER A 350 15.07 -1.64 -18.03
C SER A 350 15.11 -3.11 -18.46
N GLY A 351 16.11 -3.89 -18.01
CA GLY A 351 16.18 -5.31 -18.33
C GLY A 351 14.93 -6.08 -17.87
N GLN A 352 14.42 -5.73 -16.69
CA GLN A 352 13.16 -6.26 -16.16
C GLN A 352 11.96 -5.82 -17.02
N GLY A 353 11.83 -4.53 -17.32
CA GLY A 353 10.70 -4.01 -18.12
C GLY A 353 10.64 -4.62 -19.52
N PHE A 354 11.80 -4.84 -20.15
CA PHE A 354 11.87 -5.55 -21.42
C PHE A 354 11.47 -7.03 -21.28
N GLY A 355 11.98 -7.73 -20.27
CA GLY A 355 11.60 -9.12 -19.98
C GLY A 355 10.10 -9.29 -19.74
N MET A 356 9.50 -8.39 -18.95
CA MET A 356 8.04 -8.35 -18.71
C MET A 356 7.26 -8.14 -20.01
N SER A 357 7.71 -7.23 -20.86
CA SER A 357 7.07 -6.94 -22.14
C SER A 357 7.13 -8.15 -23.07
N LEU A 358 8.30 -8.79 -23.22
CA LEU A 358 8.44 -9.99 -24.06
C LEU A 358 7.60 -11.15 -23.54
N TYR A 359 7.54 -11.34 -22.22
CA TYR A 359 6.74 -12.39 -21.63
C TYR A 359 5.24 -12.20 -21.92
N ALA A 360 4.74 -10.97 -21.79
CA ALA A 360 3.36 -10.66 -22.16
C ALA A 360 3.09 -10.90 -23.65
N LEU A 361 3.97 -10.40 -24.52
CA LEU A 361 3.85 -10.56 -25.97
C LEU A 361 3.84 -12.01 -26.43
N HIS A 362 4.53 -12.89 -25.70
CA HIS A 362 4.56 -14.32 -25.99
C HIS A 362 3.26 -15.04 -25.60
N ARG A 363 2.56 -14.56 -24.58
CA ARG A 363 1.35 -15.20 -24.03
C ARG A 363 0.09 -14.80 -24.79
N LEU A 364 0.02 -13.55 -25.23
CA LEU A 364 -1.15 -12.99 -25.91
C LEU A 364 -1.35 -13.59 -27.31
N GLU A 365 -2.60 -13.77 -27.71
CA GLU A 365 -2.95 -14.22 -29.06
C GLU A 365 -2.54 -13.19 -30.12
N ASN A 366 -2.20 -13.70 -31.32
CA ASN A 366 -1.75 -12.86 -32.41
C ASN A 366 -2.88 -11.96 -32.94
N SER A 367 -2.68 -10.65 -32.80
CA SER A 367 -3.64 -9.61 -33.18
C SER A 367 -2.95 -8.41 -33.85
N ASN A 368 -3.74 -7.40 -34.28
CA ASN A 368 -3.16 -6.19 -34.87
C ASN A 368 -2.42 -5.35 -33.84
N GLY A 369 -3.02 -5.16 -32.67
CA GLY A 369 -2.46 -4.52 -31.50
C GLY A 369 -1.20 -5.23 -31.00
N LEU A 370 -1.19 -6.56 -30.90
CA LEU A 370 0.02 -7.30 -30.51
C LEU A 370 1.19 -6.99 -31.45
N ARG A 371 0.96 -7.05 -32.76
CA ARG A 371 1.98 -6.75 -33.77
C ARG A 371 2.41 -5.28 -33.73
N ALA A 372 1.48 -4.36 -33.50
CA ALA A 372 1.76 -2.93 -33.43
C ALA A 372 2.64 -2.58 -32.23
N VAL A 373 2.30 -3.11 -31.04
CA VAL A 373 3.05 -2.83 -29.80
C VAL A 373 4.37 -3.58 -29.77
N ALA A 374 4.45 -4.81 -30.28
CA ALA A 374 5.71 -5.53 -30.45
C ALA A 374 6.69 -4.76 -31.34
N ARG A 375 6.22 -4.19 -32.46
CA ARG A 375 7.04 -3.33 -33.32
C ARG A 375 7.52 -2.08 -32.58
N ALA A 376 6.63 -1.40 -31.85
CA ALA A 376 6.98 -0.19 -31.10
C ALA A 376 8.01 -0.47 -30.00
N VAL A 377 7.87 -1.59 -29.27
CA VAL A 377 8.86 -2.05 -28.27
C VAL A 377 10.19 -2.37 -28.95
N ALA A 378 10.19 -3.08 -30.08
CA ALA A 378 11.41 -3.39 -30.82
C ALA A 378 12.13 -2.12 -31.30
N GLU A 379 11.42 -1.16 -31.89
CA GLU A 379 11.96 0.12 -32.34
C GLU A 379 12.64 0.91 -31.21
N ARG A 380 12.09 0.84 -29.99
CA ARG A 380 12.68 1.49 -28.81
C ARG A 380 13.97 0.80 -28.33
N VAL A 381 14.15 -0.49 -28.61
CA VAL A 381 15.29 -1.29 -28.13
C VAL A 381 16.40 -1.43 -29.19
N ILE A 382 16.08 -1.39 -30.49
CA ILE A 382 17.04 -1.56 -31.61
C ILE A 382 18.27 -0.62 -31.52
N PRO A 383 18.15 0.68 -31.17
CA PRO A 383 19.32 1.55 -31.04
C PRO A 383 20.38 1.02 -30.05
N ARG A 384 19.95 0.31 -29.01
CA ARG A 384 20.81 -0.30 -27.99
C ARG A 384 21.57 -1.53 -28.47
N VAL A 385 20.98 -2.31 -29.39
CA VAL A 385 21.59 -3.51 -29.97
C VAL A 385 22.63 -3.16 -31.03
N LYS A 386 22.46 -2.02 -31.72
CA LYS A 386 23.40 -1.55 -32.75
C LYS A 386 24.56 -0.70 -32.20
N GLY A 387 24.43 -0.15 -30.99
CA GLY A 387 25.45 0.69 -30.34
C GLY A 387 26.37 -0.05 -29.36
N ARG A 388 26.17 -1.36 -29.17
CA ARG A 388 27.09 -2.29 -28.49
C ARG A 388 27.70 -3.22 -29.53
#